data_AF-A0A4R3MQ84-F1
#
_entry.id   AF-A0A4R3MQ84-F1
#
_cell.length_a   1.000
_cell.length_b   1.000
_cell.length_c   1.000
_cell.angle_alpha   90.00
_cell.angle_beta   90.00
_cell.angle_gamma   90.00
#
_symmetry.space_group_name_H-M   'P 1'
#
loop_
_entity.id
_entity.type
_entity.pdbx_description
1 polymer ?
#
loop_
_entity_poly.entity_id
_entity_poly.type
_entity_poly.pdbx_seq_one_letter_code
_entity_poly.pdbx_strand_id
1 'polypeptide(L)'
;MSTSIQPEDPGAEQPFISHLVELRDRLIRMLIAIGVVVLVLFPFANDLYSYVAAPLMAQLPEGSTMIATQVASPFLTPFKLALVAAIFLSMPYLLYQLWAFVAPGLYQHEKRFAIPLLVSSILLFYMGMAFAYYLVFPLIFGFMAGTTPDGVAMMTDISAYLDFVLTLFFAFGLSFQIPIATILLVMVGVVTPDDLASKRPYVIVGAFVIGMLLTPPDVFSQTLLAVPMCLLFELGIVLSRLMLRQRQTLDDDTDPPPDAAVSGRSTSAASASGASSAQTGMPAAEVGRNLAPDFDASDRWRPLTDEEMETELDLLDAQDAQESRVKTPDAREAAVDAVEEKIRRANRLRELHSDFAARQVLYEVLEEGNADQRRVARNILQQLDET
;
A
#
# COMPACT_ATOMS: atom_id res chain seq x y z
N MET A 1 34.91 -45.77 -15.28
CA MET A 1 33.47 -45.65 -15.04
C MET A 1 33.22 -44.19 -14.70
N SER A 2 32.61 -43.47 -15.63
CA SER A 2 32.55 -42.01 -15.65
C SER A 2 31.51 -41.52 -14.63
N THR A 3 31.95 -40.84 -13.58
CA THR A 3 31.07 -40.22 -12.58
C THR A 3 30.44 -38.97 -13.19
N SER A 4 29.16 -39.04 -13.51
CA SER A 4 28.33 -37.89 -13.86
C SER A 4 28.14 -37.01 -12.61
N ILE A 5 28.82 -35.87 -12.56
CA ILE A 5 28.54 -34.80 -11.60
C ILE A 5 27.22 -34.15 -12.03
N GLN A 6 26.21 -34.24 -11.17
CA GLN A 6 24.97 -33.47 -11.28
C GLN A 6 25.14 -32.24 -10.38
N PRO A 7 24.98 -31.00 -10.89
CA PRO A 7 25.15 -29.80 -10.07
C PRO A 7 23.90 -29.59 -9.22
N GLU A 8 24.10 -29.30 -7.94
CA GLU A 8 23.06 -28.73 -7.06
C GLU A 8 22.72 -27.32 -7.54
N ASP A 9 21.43 -27.00 -7.62
CA ASP A 9 20.89 -25.72 -8.07
C ASP A 9 20.93 -24.67 -6.94
N PRO A 10 21.80 -23.63 -7.00
CA PRO A 10 21.93 -22.60 -5.98
C PRO A 10 21.16 -21.32 -6.36
N GLY A 11 19.95 -21.43 -6.91
CA GLY A 11 19.23 -20.31 -7.54
C GLY A 11 18.05 -19.66 -6.79
N ALA A 12 17.53 -20.23 -5.69
CA ALA A 12 16.19 -19.88 -5.20
C ALA A 12 16.09 -18.82 -4.09
N GLU A 13 17.17 -18.50 -3.37
CA GLU A 13 17.16 -17.50 -2.26
C GLU A 13 17.59 -16.08 -2.67
N GLN A 14 18.13 -15.91 -3.88
CA GLN A 14 18.50 -14.59 -4.42
C GLN A 14 17.35 -13.70 -4.98
N PRO A 15 16.13 -14.18 -5.33
CA PRO A 15 15.17 -13.35 -6.06
C PRO A 15 14.46 -12.30 -5.21
N PHE A 16 14.12 -12.59 -3.94
CA PHE A 16 13.41 -11.62 -3.09
C PHE A 16 14.29 -10.45 -2.65
N ILE A 17 15.53 -10.75 -2.22
CA ILE A 17 16.50 -9.72 -1.83
C ILE A 17 16.85 -8.84 -3.04
N SER A 18 17.04 -9.44 -4.22
CA SER A 18 17.29 -8.69 -5.45
C SER A 18 16.14 -7.72 -5.78
N HIS A 19 14.88 -8.17 -5.67
CA HIS A 19 13.71 -7.33 -5.93
C HIS A 19 13.54 -6.19 -4.91
N LEU A 20 13.88 -6.43 -3.63
CA LEU A 20 13.87 -5.37 -2.60
C LEU A 20 14.97 -4.32 -2.83
N VAL A 21 16.18 -4.76 -3.21
CA VAL A 21 17.28 -3.86 -3.56
C VAL A 21 16.91 -3.02 -4.79
N GLU A 22 16.27 -3.63 -5.77
CA GLU A 22 15.76 -2.94 -6.94
C GLU A 22 14.73 -1.86 -6.57
N LEU A 23 13.75 -2.17 -5.71
CA LEU A 23 12.77 -1.19 -5.22
C LEU A 23 13.45 -0.01 -4.53
N ARG A 24 14.44 -0.27 -3.65
CA ARG A 24 15.18 0.76 -2.94
C ARG A 24 15.91 1.69 -3.91
N ASP A 25 16.69 1.12 -4.83
CA ASP A 25 17.49 1.90 -5.78
C ASP A 25 16.59 2.70 -6.73
N ARG A 26 15.38 2.19 -6.99
CA ARG A 26 14.37 2.89 -7.76
C ARG A 26 13.75 4.06 -6.99
N LEU A 27 13.41 3.84 -5.72
CA LEU A 27 12.90 4.86 -4.81
C LEU A 27 13.88 6.03 -4.65
N ILE A 28 15.17 5.72 -4.47
CA ILE A 28 16.23 6.74 -4.36
C ILE A 28 16.31 7.58 -5.65
N ARG A 29 16.28 6.94 -6.82
CA ARG A 29 16.26 7.65 -8.11
C ARG A 29 15.03 8.54 -8.28
N MET A 30 13.86 8.09 -7.84
CA MET A 30 12.63 8.91 -7.82
C MET A 30 12.77 10.13 -6.91
N LEU A 31 13.31 9.93 -5.70
CA LEU A 31 13.53 11.01 -4.74
C LEU A 31 14.56 12.03 -5.24
N ILE A 32 15.65 11.58 -5.86
CA ILE A 32 16.66 12.44 -6.48
C ILE A 32 16.03 13.26 -7.62
N ALA A 33 15.22 12.65 -8.48
CA ALA A 33 14.56 13.36 -9.58
C ALA A 33 13.64 14.46 -9.04
N ILE A 34 12.81 14.15 -8.03
CA ILE A 34 11.98 15.15 -7.35
C ILE A 34 12.87 16.25 -6.75
N GLY A 35 13.94 15.89 -6.04
CA GLY A 35 14.86 16.84 -5.41
C GLY A 35 15.51 17.79 -6.41
N VAL A 36 15.94 17.30 -7.58
CA VAL A 36 16.49 18.13 -8.67
C VAL A 36 15.45 19.13 -9.16
N VAL A 37 14.22 18.66 -9.40
CA VAL A 37 13.13 19.52 -9.88
C VAL A 37 12.75 20.55 -8.81
N VAL A 38 12.69 20.17 -7.53
CA VAL A 38 12.49 21.09 -6.41
C VAL A 38 13.57 22.17 -6.39
N LEU A 39 14.86 21.81 -6.49
CA LEU A 39 15.96 22.78 -6.47
C LEU A 39 15.85 23.81 -7.61
N VAL A 40 15.32 23.41 -8.77
CA VAL A 40 15.07 24.32 -9.90
C VAL A 40 13.86 25.22 -9.65
N LEU A 41 12.78 24.72 -9.05
CA LEU A 41 11.54 25.48 -8.80
C LEU A 41 11.60 26.38 -7.55
N PHE A 42 12.39 26.01 -6.54
CA PHE A 42 12.42 26.68 -5.24
C PHE A 42 12.73 28.19 -5.30
N PRO A 43 13.70 28.67 -6.12
CA PRO A 43 13.97 30.10 -6.27
C PRO A 43 12.80 30.89 -6.85
N PHE A 44 11.93 30.23 -7.62
CA PHE A 44 10.78 30.82 -8.30
C PHE A 44 9.46 30.54 -7.57
N ALA A 45 9.50 30.10 -6.32
CA ALA A 45 8.30 29.67 -5.58
C ALA A 45 7.21 30.75 -5.52
N ASN A 46 7.58 32.02 -5.31
CA ASN A 46 6.63 33.14 -5.28
C ASN A 46 6.01 33.43 -6.65
N ASP A 47 6.83 33.41 -7.70
CA ASP A 47 6.35 33.62 -9.07
C ASP A 47 5.41 32.48 -9.47
N LEU A 48 5.81 31.22 -9.22
CA LEU A 48 5.00 30.04 -9.44
C LEU A 48 3.66 30.14 -8.70
N TYR A 49 3.68 30.59 -7.45
CA TYR A 49 2.46 30.84 -6.69
C TYR A 49 1.55 31.83 -7.40
N SER A 50 2.06 32.98 -7.84
CA SER A 50 1.24 33.96 -8.55
C SER A 50 0.62 33.41 -9.85
N TYR A 51 1.37 32.63 -10.63
CA TYR A 51 0.90 32.08 -11.91
C TYR A 51 -0.08 30.91 -11.74
N VAL A 52 0.19 30.00 -10.80
CA VAL A 52 -0.63 28.81 -10.59
C VAL A 52 -1.83 29.13 -9.70
N ALA A 53 -1.67 30.00 -8.70
CA ALA A 53 -2.77 30.39 -7.84
C ALA A 53 -3.80 31.24 -8.58
N ALA A 54 -3.42 32.17 -9.47
CA ALA A 54 -4.38 33.02 -10.21
C ALA A 54 -5.57 32.25 -10.85
N PRO A 55 -5.36 31.19 -11.67
CA PRO A 55 -6.45 30.41 -12.25
C PRO A 55 -7.19 29.53 -11.24
N LEU A 56 -6.59 29.26 -10.08
CA LEU A 56 -7.24 28.58 -8.97
C LEU A 56 -8.15 29.56 -8.20
N MET A 57 -7.68 30.78 -7.92
CA MET A 57 -8.47 31.84 -7.26
C MET A 57 -9.69 32.22 -8.09
N ALA A 58 -9.61 32.15 -9.42
CA ALA A 58 -10.73 32.42 -10.33
C ALA A 58 -11.90 31.42 -10.18
N GLN A 59 -11.67 30.26 -9.55
CA GLN A 59 -12.72 29.29 -9.25
C GLN A 59 -13.46 29.59 -7.95
N LEU A 60 -13.00 30.58 -7.17
CA LEU A 60 -13.72 31.04 -5.99
C LEU A 60 -14.90 31.94 -6.40
N PRO A 61 -15.99 31.99 -5.60
CA PRO A 61 -17.13 32.85 -5.88
C PRO A 61 -16.74 34.33 -5.98
N GLU A 62 -17.41 35.06 -6.87
CA GLU A 62 -17.19 36.50 -7.06
C GLU A 62 -17.34 37.26 -5.73
N GLY A 63 -16.33 38.06 -5.38
CA GLY A 63 -16.31 38.85 -4.14
C GLY A 63 -15.71 38.15 -2.92
N SER A 64 -15.25 36.91 -3.03
CA SER A 64 -14.48 36.26 -1.97
C SER A 64 -13.03 36.78 -1.93
N THR A 65 -12.57 37.16 -0.74
CA THR A 65 -11.18 37.55 -0.50
C THR A 65 -10.48 36.43 0.24
N MET A 66 -9.31 36.01 -0.24
CA MET A 66 -8.46 35.10 0.52
C MET A 66 -7.75 35.82 1.65
N ILE A 67 -7.75 35.17 2.81
CA ILE A 67 -7.06 35.64 4.00
C ILE A 67 -5.93 34.67 4.35
N ALA A 68 -4.95 35.17 5.10
CA ALA A 68 -3.98 34.31 5.77
C ALA A 68 -4.32 34.31 7.26
N THR A 69 -4.79 33.17 7.76
CA THR A 69 -5.12 32.99 9.18
C THR A 69 -3.87 32.79 10.03
N GLN A 70 -2.82 32.19 9.46
CA GLN A 70 -1.54 31.99 10.14
C GLN A 70 -0.49 32.97 9.63
N VAL A 71 0.37 33.43 10.55
CA VAL A 71 1.46 34.36 10.25
C VAL A 71 2.46 33.77 9.25
N ALA A 72 2.69 32.46 9.31
CA ALA A 72 3.61 31.76 8.43
C ALA A 72 3.02 31.42 7.05
N SER A 73 1.70 31.48 6.87
CA SER A 73 1.03 31.07 5.63
C SER A 73 1.56 31.77 4.38
N PRO A 74 1.72 33.10 4.33
CA PRO A 74 2.24 33.78 3.14
C PRO A 74 3.67 33.37 2.77
N PHE A 75 4.46 32.96 3.76
CA PHE A 75 5.84 32.52 3.55
C PHE A 75 5.92 31.04 3.12
N LEU A 76 5.19 30.14 3.80
CA LEU A 76 5.32 28.69 3.57
C LEU A 76 4.50 28.18 2.38
N THR A 77 3.38 28.84 2.05
CA THR A 77 2.45 28.39 0.99
C THR A 77 3.12 28.32 -0.39
N PRO A 78 3.90 29.32 -0.84
CA PRO A 78 4.63 29.24 -2.10
C PRO A 78 5.62 28.07 -2.17
N PHE A 79 6.37 27.81 -1.08
CA PHE A 79 7.31 26.69 -1.03
C PHE A 79 6.61 25.33 -1.04
N LYS A 80 5.46 25.21 -0.35
CA LYS A 80 4.63 24.01 -0.39
C LYS A 80 4.12 23.73 -1.80
N LEU A 81 3.63 24.75 -2.49
CA LEU A 81 3.23 24.63 -3.89
C LEU A 81 4.41 24.19 -4.77
N ALA A 82 5.58 24.81 -4.64
CA ALA A 82 6.76 24.45 -5.43
C ALA A 82 7.17 22.99 -5.22
N LEU A 83 7.12 22.50 -3.98
CA LEU A 83 7.38 21.09 -3.66
C LEU A 83 6.39 20.14 -4.35
N VAL A 84 5.10 20.40 -4.24
CA VAL A 84 4.07 19.52 -4.84
C VAL A 84 4.07 19.62 -6.36
N ALA A 85 4.26 20.82 -6.92
CA ALA A 85 4.42 21.02 -8.35
C ALA A 85 5.63 20.25 -8.90
N ALA A 86 6.75 20.22 -8.15
CA ALA A 86 7.92 19.43 -8.53
C ALA A 86 7.62 17.93 -8.59
N ILE A 87 6.82 17.41 -7.65
CA ILE A 87 6.35 16.01 -7.68
C ILE A 87 5.53 15.76 -8.95
N PHE A 88 4.56 16.62 -9.27
CA PHE A 88 3.73 16.47 -10.47
C PHE A 88 4.49 16.62 -11.79
N LEU A 89 5.49 17.49 -11.83
CA LEU A 89 6.36 17.62 -13.00
C LEU A 89 7.27 16.40 -13.16
N SER A 90 7.66 15.76 -12.05
CA SER A 90 8.47 14.55 -12.04
C SER A 90 7.68 13.28 -12.35
N MET A 91 6.34 13.31 -12.35
CA MET A 91 5.47 12.15 -12.55
C MET A 91 5.79 11.27 -13.77
N PRO A 92 6.17 11.81 -14.95
CA PRO A 92 6.55 10.97 -16.09
C PRO A 92 7.71 10.04 -15.77
N TYR A 93 8.71 10.55 -15.04
CA TYR A 93 9.86 9.77 -14.59
C TYR A 93 9.50 8.84 -13.43
N LEU A 94 8.65 9.27 -12.49
CA LEU A 94 8.16 8.43 -11.38
C LEU A 94 7.39 7.21 -11.91
N LEU A 95 6.46 7.44 -12.83
CA LEU A 95 5.70 6.37 -13.48
C LEU A 95 6.62 5.46 -14.29
N TYR A 96 7.58 6.01 -15.06
CA TYR A 96 8.58 5.19 -15.74
C TYR A 96 9.32 4.26 -14.76
N GLN A 97 9.73 4.78 -13.62
CA GLN A 97 10.49 4.01 -12.64
C GLN A 97 9.65 2.95 -11.92
N LEU A 98 8.38 3.26 -11.64
CA LEU A 98 7.41 2.31 -11.12
C LEU A 98 7.14 1.19 -12.15
N TRP A 99 6.97 1.56 -13.41
CA TRP A 99 6.73 0.61 -14.50
C TRP A 99 7.91 -0.30 -14.75
N ALA A 100 9.11 0.25 -14.77
CA ALA A 100 10.29 -0.56 -14.98
C ALA A 100 10.50 -1.56 -13.81
N PHE A 101 9.91 -1.34 -12.62
CA PHE A 101 9.98 -2.26 -11.47
C PHE A 101 9.01 -3.42 -11.63
N VAL A 102 7.83 -3.14 -12.18
CA VAL A 102 6.80 -4.14 -12.46
C VAL A 102 7.13 -4.94 -13.72
N ALA A 103 7.80 -4.31 -14.68
CA ALA A 103 8.20 -4.88 -15.97
C ALA A 103 8.81 -6.29 -15.90
N PRO A 104 9.75 -6.63 -15.00
CA PRO A 104 10.37 -7.96 -14.95
C PRO A 104 9.35 -9.10 -14.84
N GLY A 105 8.22 -8.88 -14.15
CA GLY A 105 7.13 -9.87 -14.02
C GLY A 105 6.30 -10.10 -15.29
N LEU A 106 6.41 -9.21 -16.28
CA LEU A 106 5.63 -9.25 -17.54
C LEU A 106 6.47 -9.78 -18.73
N TYR A 107 7.78 -9.99 -18.55
CA TYR A 107 8.78 -9.73 -19.59
C TYR A 107 9.30 -10.92 -20.41
N GLN A 108 8.64 -12.07 -20.41
CA GLN A 108 9.12 -13.19 -21.22
C GLN A 108 8.63 -13.10 -22.69
N HIS A 109 7.47 -12.50 -22.98
CA HIS A 109 6.88 -12.60 -24.35
C HIS A 109 6.25 -11.32 -24.96
N GLU A 110 6.11 -10.18 -24.25
CA GLU A 110 5.25 -9.07 -24.73
C GLU A 110 5.75 -7.63 -24.47
N LYS A 111 7.04 -7.36 -24.67
CA LYS A 111 7.64 -6.01 -24.50
C LYS A 111 6.92 -4.87 -25.24
N ARG A 112 6.15 -5.18 -26.29
CA ARG A 112 5.42 -4.22 -27.12
C ARG A 112 4.26 -3.52 -26.39
N PHE A 113 3.66 -4.14 -25.38
CA PHE A 113 2.53 -3.55 -24.64
C PHE A 113 2.94 -2.65 -23.47
N ALA A 114 4.17 -2.78 -22.97
CA ALA A 114 4.64 -2.00 -21.82
C ALA A 114 4.76 -0.49 -22.13
N ILE A 115 5.29 -0.14 -23.30
CA ILE A 115 5.48 1.26 -23.72
C ILE A 115 4.15 2.00 -23.90
N PRO A 116 3.16 1.51 -24.69
CA PRO A 116 1.89 2.21 -24.85
C PRO A 116 1.12 2.29 -23.52
N LEU A 117 1.27 1.32 -22.63
CA LEU A 117 0.65 1.35 -21.30
C LEU A 117 1.29 2.42 -20.40
N LEU A 118 2.63 2.53 -20.41
CA LEU A 118 3.34 3.61 -19.72
C LEU A 118 2.91 4.99 -20.24
N VAL A 119 2.93 5.20 -21.56
CA VAL A 119 2.50 6.48 -22.16
C VAL A 119 1.04 6.78 -21.81
N SER A 120 0.17 5.78 -21.90
CA SER A 120 -1.24 5.91 -21.49
C SER A 120 -1.35 6.30 -20.02
N SER A 121 -0.56 5.70 -19.13
CA SER A 121 -0.57 6.02 -17.69
C SER A 121 -0.16 7.46 -17.40
N ILE A 122 0.85 7.98 -18.10
CA ILE A 122 1.29 9.38 -17.98
C ILE A 122 0.18 10.32 -18.47
N LEU A 123 -0.43 10.03 -19.61
CA LEU A 123 -1.55 10.80 -20.15
C LEU A 123 -2.76 10.76 -19.21
N LEU A 124 -3.10 9.59 -18.66
CA LEU A 124 -4.20 9.41 -17.72
C LEU A 124 -3.96 10.18 -16.42
N PHE A 125 -2.73 10.26 -15.93
CA PHE A 125 -2.37 11.05 -14.75
C PHE A 125 -2.72 12.53 -14.95
N TYR A 126 -2.23 13.12 -16.05
CA TYR A 126 -2.50 14.53 -16.36
C TYR A 126 -3.95 14.77 -16.76
N MET A 127 -4.61 13.80 -17.40
CA MET A 127 -6.05 13.84 -17.64
C MET A 127 -6.83 13.83 -16.31
N GLY A 128 -6.39 13.07 -15.31
CA GLY A 128 -6.98 13.09 -13.96
C GLY A 128 -6.82 14.44 -13.28
N MET A 129 -5.65 15.06 -13.40
CA MET A 129 -5.44 16.44 -12.92
C MET A 129 -6.35 17.43 -13.67
N ALA A 130 -6.43 17.34 -15.00
CA ALA A 130 -7.31 18.19 -15.80
C ALA A 130 -8.78 18.00 -15.41
N PHE A 131 -9.22 16.75 -15.19
CA PHE A 131 -10.56 16.41 -14.71
C PHE A 131 -10.85 17.06 -13.35
N ALA A 132 -9.90 17.00 -12.41
CA ALA A 132 -10.02 17.67 -11.13
C ALA A 132 -10.20 19.20 -11.28
N TYR A 133 -9.37 19.84 -12.11
CA TYR A 133 -9.42 21.28 -12.31
C TYR A 133 -10.68 21.76 -13.03
N TYR A 134 -11.04 21.14 -14.16
CA TYR A 134 -12.12 21.62 -15.04
C TYR A 134 -13.51 21.14 -14.63
N LEU A 135 -13.61 19.98 -13.97
CA LEU A 135 -14.89 19.41 -13.60
C LEU A 135 -15.10 19.45 -12.10
N VAL A 136 -14.16 18.94 -11.32
CA VAL A 136 -14.41 18.73 -9.89
C VAL A 136 -14.40 20.04 -9.10
N PHE A 137 -13.42 20.94 -9.32
CA PHE A 137 -13.35 22.21 -8.60
C PHE A 137 -14.60 23.08 -8.77
N PRO A 138 -15.10 23.34 -9.99
CA PRO A 138 -16.33 24.12 -10.16
C PRO A 138 -17.54 23.52 -9.46
N LEU A 139 -17.67 22.19 -9.46
CA LEU A 139 -18.80 21.53 -8.81
C LEU A 139 -18.72 21.63 -7.28
N ILE A 140 -17.54 21.43 -6.68
CA ILE A 140 -17.38 21.53 -5.22
C ILE A 140 -17.54 22.97 -4.75
N PHE A 141 -16.81 23.92 -5.34
CA PHE A 141 -16.88 25.32 -4.91
C PHE A 141 -18.26 25.92 -5.22
N GLY A 142 -18.90 25.53 -6.32
CA GLY A 142 -20.28 25.92 -6.62
C GLY A 142 -21.26 25.40 -5.56
N PHE A 143 -21.11 24.17 -5.09
CA PHE A 143 -21.92 23.62 -4.01
C PHE A 143 -21.67 24.32 -2.66
N MET A 144 -20.41 24.55 -2.29
CA MET A 144 -20.07 25.27 -1.05
C MET A 144 -20.58 26.71 -1.07
N ALA A 145 -20.52 27.38 -2.21
CA ALA A 145 -21.07 28.73 -2.38
C ALA A 145 -22.59 28.72 -2.28
N GLY A 146 -23.26 27.78 -2.95
CA GLY A 146 -24.72 27.68 -2.93
C GLY A 146 -25.33 27.28 -1.59
N THR A 147 -24.53 26.73 -0.67
CA THR A 147 -24.96 26.36 0.69
C THR A 147 -24.63 27.42 1.74
N THR A 148 -23.96 28.51 1.35
CA THR A 148 -23.65 29.62 2.26
C THR A 148 -24.91 30.44 2.56
N PRO A 149 -25.29 30.64 3.83
CA PRO A 149 -26.47 31.43 4.19
C PRO A 149 -26.35 32.90 3.78
N ASP A 150 -27.49 33.50 3.43
CA ASP A 150 -27.56 34.93 3.11
C ASP A 150 -27.01 35.79 4.27
N GLY A 151 -26.07 36.68 3.95
CA GLY A 151 -25.43 37.57 4.92
C GLY A 151 -24.13 37.06 5.55
N VAL A 152 -23.66 35.86 5.18
CA VAL A 152 -22.33 35.34 5.60
C VAL A 152 -21.32 35.51 4.45
N ALA A 153 -20.25 36.26 4.69
CA ALA A 153 -19.14 36.37 3.75
C ALA A 153 -18.28 35.11 3.80
N MET A 154 -18.15 34.42 2.67
CA MET A 154 -17.21 33.30 2.54
C MET A 154 -15.78 33.83 2.43
N MET A 155 -14.97 33.61 3.46
CA MET A 155 -13.54 33.93 3.47
C MET A 155 -12.75 32.63 3.56
N THR A 156 -11.90 32.39 2.56
CA THR A 156 -11.08 31.17 2.50
C THR A 156 -9.64 31.47 2.90
N ASP A 157 -9.04 30.58 3.69
CA ASP A 157 -7.62 30.66 4.02
C ASP A 157 -6.75 30.18 2.84
N ILE A 158 -5.69 30.92 2.55
CA ILE A 158 -4.78 30.67 1.43
C ILE A 158 -4.09 29.30 1.49
N SER A 159 -3.69 28.85 2.69
CA SER A 159 -3.02 27.58 2.89
C SER A 159 -4.02 26.43 2.87
N ALA A 160 -5.18 26.58 3.54
CA ALA A 160 -6.23 25.57 3.54
C ALA A 160 -6.80 25.32 2.13
N TYR A 161 -7.00 26.39 1.36
CA TYR A 161 -7.43 26.29 -0.04
C TYR A 161 -6.41 25.53 -0.88
N LEU A 162 -5.14 25.92 -0.79
CA LEU A 162 -4.08 25.26 -1.55
C LEU A 162 -3.96 23.79 -1.16
N ASP A 163 -4.03 23.48 0.13
CA ASP A 163 -3.95 22.11 0.64
C ASP A 163 -5.07 21.24 0.10
N PHE A 164 -6.30 21.77 0.10
CA PHE A 164 -7.45 21.10 -0.48
C PHE A 164 -7.24 20.81 -1.97
N VAL A 165 -6.90 21.84 -2.76
CA VAL A 165 -6.65 21.74 -4.21
C VAL A 165 -5.53 20.75 -4.54
N LEU A 166 -4.39 20.85 -3.86
CA LEU A 166 -3.23 20.00 -4.11
C LEU A 166 -3.52 18.54 -3.74
N THR A 167 -4.22 18.31 -2.63
CA THR A 167 -4.63 16.95 -2.22
C THR A 167 -5.61 16.37 -3.24
N LEU A 168 -6.54 17.17 -3.77
CA LEU A 168 -7.48 16.72 -4.79
C LEU A 168 -6.79 16.38 -6.12
N PHE A 169 -5.81 17.18 -6.54
CA PHE A 169 -4.99 16.85 -7.71
C PHE A 169 -4.25 15.53 -7.53
N PHE A 170 -3.64 15.33 -6.36
CA PHE A 170 -2.94 14.08 -6.06
C PHE A 170 -3.90 12.89 -6.07
N ALA A 171 -5.06 13.03 -5.42
CA ALA A 171 -6.07 12.00 -5.35
C ALA A 171 -6.63 11.62 -6.73
N PHE A 172 -7.03 12.58 -7.56
CA PHE A 172 -7.55 12.27 -8.90
C PHE A 172 -6.46 11.82 -9.85
N GLY A 173 -5.26 12.42 -9.80
CA GLY A 173 -4.12 11.96 -10.60
C GLY A 173 -3.81 10.48 -10.34
N LEU A 174 -3.80 10.08 -9.07
CA LEU A 174 -3.60 8.68 -8.67
C LEU A 174 -4.83 7.80 -8.96
N SER A 175 -6.04 8.30 -8.77
CA SER A 175 -7.27 7.55 -9.05
C SER A 175 -7.41 7.23 -10.54
N PHE A 176 -6.95 8.13 -11.41
CA PHE A 176 -6.88 7.86 -12.84
C PHE A 176 -5.84 6.78 -13.20
N GLN A 177 -5.00 6.33 -12.27
CA GLN A 177 -4.16 5.14 -12.46
C GLN A 177 -4.90 3.84 -12.15
N ILE A 178 -6.08 3.87 -11.52
CA ILE A 178 -6.88 2.68 -11.21
C ILE A 178 -7.15 1.82 -12.47
N PRO A 179 -7.62 2.37 -13.61
CA PRO A 179 -7.87 1.56 -14.80
C PRO A 179 -6.62 0.83 -15.29
N ILE A 180 -5.49 1.52 -15.25
CA ILE A 180 -4.19 0.99 -15.68
C ILE A 180 -3.71 -0.11 -14.72
N ALA A 181 -3.84 0.11 -13.41
CA ALA A 181 -3.54 -0.89 -12.39
C ALA A 181 -4.43 -2.14 -12.56
N THR A 182 -5.73 -1.95 -12.83
CA THR A 182 -6.66 -3.06 -13.10
C THR A 182 -6.25 -3.88 -14.32
N ILE A 183 -5.93 -3.23 -15.44
CA ILE A 183 -5.45 -3.90 -16.65
C ILE A 183 -4.17 -4.68 -16.36
N LEU A 184 -3.22 -4.08 -15.66
CA LEU A 184 -1.95 -4.70 -15.29
C LEU A 184 -2.15 -5.95 -14.44
N LEU A 185 -3.01 -5.88 -13.42
CA LEU A 185 -3.32 -7.00 -12.52
C LEU A 185 -3.89 -8.21 -13.30
N VAL A 186 -4.75 -7.95 -14.29
CA VAL A 186 -5.30 -8.98 -15.17
C VAL A 186 -4.25 -9.50 -16.15
N MET A 187 -3.41 -8.63 -16.72
CA MET A 187 -2.36 -9.02 -17.68
C MET A 187 -1.30 -9.93 -17.06
N VAL A 188 -0.93 -9.69 -15.80
CA VAL A 188 0.02 -10.54 -15.07
C VAL A 188 -0.63 -11.86 -14.63
N GLY A 189 -1.97 -11.96 -14.69
CA GLY A 189 -2.71 -13.18 -14.33
C GLY A 189 -2.91 -13.36 -12.82
N VAL A 190 -2.69 -12.32 -12.01
CA VAL A 190 -2.90 -12.36 -10.54
C VAL A 190 -4.39 -12.46 -10.20
N VAL A 191 -5.24 -11.84 -11.01
CA VAL A 191 -6.70 -11.81 -10.84
C VAL A 191 -7.39 -11.89 -12.19
N THR A 192 -8.57 -12.49 -12.23
CA THR A 192 -9.43 -12.44 -13.41
C THR A 192 -10.31 -11.18 -13.38
N PRO A 193 -10.84 -10.72 -14.53
CA PRO A 193 -11.82 -9.63 -14.56
C PRO A 193 -13.07 -9.92 -13.73
N ASP A 194 -13.44 -11.19 -13.57
CA ASP A 194 -14.60 -11.62 -12.78
C ASP A 194 -14.30 -11.56 -11.28
N ASP A 195 -13.08 -11.89 -10.86
CA ASP A 195 -12.63 -11.68 -9.47
C ASP A 195 -12.67 -10.20 -9.09
N LEU A 196 -12.24 -9.32 -9.99
CA LEU A 196 -12.30 -7.87 -9.77
C LEU A 196 -13.75 -7.36 -9.72
N ALA A 197 -14.63 -7.89 -10.58
CA ALA A 197 -16.05 -7.56 -10.55
C ALA A 197 -16.74 -8.02 -9.26
N SER A 198 -16.32 -9.14 -8.66
CA SER A 198 -16.82 -9.56 -7.35
C SER A 198 -16.42 -8.60 -6.21
N LYS A 199 -15.32 -7.87 -6.38
CA LYS A 199 -14.78 -6.93 -5.38
C LYS A 199 -15.31 -5.51 -5.47
N ARG A 200 -16.32 -5.24 -6.32
CA ARG A 200 -16.99 -3.93 -6.44
C ARG A 200 -17.36 -3.30 -5.10
N PRO A 201 -17.97 -4.01 -4.13
CA PRO A 201 -18.36 -3.40 -2.87
C PRO A 201 -17.16 -2.82 -2.09
N TYR A 202 -16.00 -3.50 -2.13
CA TYR A 202 -14.79 -3.02 -1.46
C TYR A 202 -14.24 -1.76 -2.11
N VAL A 203 -14.26 -1.68 -3.45
CA VAL A 203 -13.80 -0.49 -4.17
C VAL A 203 -14.73 0.69 -3.95
N ILE A 204 -16.05 0.46 -3.91
CA ILE A 204 -17.03 1.50 -3.58
C ILE A 204 -16.74 2.05 -2.18
N VAL A 205 -16.59 1.18 -1.17
CA VAL A 205 -16.25 1.62 0.20
C VAL A 205 -14.92 2.37 0.21
N GLY A 206 -13.89 1.87 -0.47
CA GLY A 206 -12.61 2.56 -0.60
C GLY A 206 -12.72 3.95 -1.23
N ALA A 207 -13.50 4.10 -2.29
CA ALA A 207 -13.75 5.39 -2.94
C ALA A 207 -14.48 6.38 -2.01
N PHE A 208 -15.45 5.91 -1.22
CA PHE A 208 -16.12 6.74 -0.22
C PHE A 208 -15.21 7.12 0.96
N VAL A 209 -14.30 6.23 1.38
CA VAL A 209 -13.29 6.53 2.42
C VAL A 209 -12.30 7.59 1.93
N ILE A 210 -11.83 7.45 0.68
CA ILE A 210 -10.98 8.48 0.07
C ILE A 210 -11.75 9.79 -0.07
N GLY A 211 -13.00 9.76 -0.53
CA GLY A 211 -13.86 10.94 -0.57
C GLY A 211 -13.98 11.61 0.81
N MET A 212 -14.21 10.83 1.87
CA MET A 212 -14.29 11.32 3.25
C MET A 212 -12.98 11.96 3.75
N LEU A 213 -11.82 11.47 3.30
CA LEU A 213 -10.54 12.05 3.69
C LEU A 213 -10.25 13.36 2.94
N LEU A 214 -10.75 13.47 1.71
CA LEU A 214 -10.48 14.60 0.81
C LEU A 214 -11.45 15.76 1.00
N THR A 215 -12.71 15.46 1.28
CA THR A 215 -13.71 16.49 1.59
C THR A 215 -13.93 16.57 3.10
N PRO A 216 -14.33 17.74 3.62
CA PRO A 216 -15.00 17.81 4.92
C PRO A 216 -16.17 16.82 5.01
N PRO A 217 -16.75 16.57 6.20
CA PRO A 217 -17.88 15.65 6.39
C PRO A 217 -19.16 16.18 5.73
N ASP A 218 -19.19 16.17 4.39
CA ASP A 218 -20.28 16.56 3.52
C ASP A 218 -20.57 15.43 2.52
N VAL A 219 -21.79 14.88 2.60
CA VAL A 219 -22.19 13.70 1.81
C VAL A 219 -22.24 14.01 0.32
N PHE A 220 -22.58 15.25 -0.06
CA PHE A 220 -22.71 15.63 -1.46
C PHE A 220 -21.34 15.64 -2.15
N SER A 221 -20.39 16.41 -1.60
CA SER A 221 -19.03 16.50 -2.11
C SER A 221 -18.32 15.15 -2.02
N GLN A 222 -18.52 14.39 -0.94
CA GLN A 222 -17.97 13.03 -0.82
C GLN A 222 -18.46 12.10 -1.94
N THR A 223 -19.78 12.10 -2.22
CA THR A 223 -20.36 11.26 -3.28
C THR A 223 -19.90 11.72 -4.66
N LEU A 224 -19.83 13.04 -4.87
CA LEU A 224 -19.36 13.63 -6.12
C LEU A 224 -17.92 13.21 -6.45
N LEU A 225 -17.07 13.04 -5.44
CA LEU A 225 -15.70 12.52 -5.60
C LEU A 225 -15.65 11.00 -5.79
N ALA A 226 -16.44 10.25 -5.04
CA ALA A 226 -16.43 8.79 -5.07
C ALA A 226 -16.97 8.21 -6.39
N VAL A 227 -17.99 8.84 -6.99
CA VAL A 227 -18.61 8.35 -8.23
C VAL A 227 -17.62 8.26 -9.40
N PRO A 228 -16.83 9.29 -9.74
CA PRO A 228 -15.78 9.19 -10.75
C PRO A 228 -14.77 8.07 -10.48
N MET A 229 -14.36 7.86 -9.23
CA MET A 229 -13.42 6.78 -8.88
C MET A 229 -14.02 5.39 -9.14
N CYS A 230 -15.30 5.19 -8.79
CA CYS A 230 -16.02 3.96 -9.10
C CYS A 230 -16.15 3.74 -10.61
N LEU A 231 -16.44 4.79 -11.38
CA LEU A 231 -16.54 4.73 -12.84
C LEU A 231 -15.19 4.37 -13.49
N LEU A 232 -14.07 4.90 -12.98
CA LEU A 232 -12.74 4.56 -13.45
C LEU A 232 -12.40 3.08 -13.17
N PHE A 233 -12.81 2.55 -12.02
CA PHE A 233 -12.65 1.13 -11.74
C PHE A 233 -13.46 0.24 -12.71
N GLU A 234 -14.71 0.61 -13.00
CA GLU A 234 -15.53 -0.08 -14.01
C GLU A 234 -14.88 -0.01 -15.40
N LEU A 235 -14.39 1.16 -15.78
CA LEU A 235 -13.66 1.35 -17.03
C LEU A 235 -12.44 0.43 -17.11
N GLY A 236 -11.69 0.30 -16.00
CA GLY A 236 -10.56 -0.64 -15.89
C GLY A 236 -10.94 -2.08 -16.18
N ILE A 237 -12.04 -2.57 -15.58
CA ILE A 237 -12.54 -3.94 -15.80
C ILE A 237 -13.00 -4.15 -17.25
N VAL A 238 -13.69 -3.17 -17.82
CA VAL A 238 -14.17 -3.24 -19.22
C VAL A 238 -13.00 -3.29 -20.19
N LEU A 239 -12.00 -2.42 -20.01
CA LEU A 239 -10.81 -2.38 -20.84
C LEU A 239 -9.97 -3.66 -20.70
N SER A 240 -9.84 -4.21 -19.48
CA SER A 240 -9.12 -5.47 -19.27
C SER A 240 -9.79 -6.65 -19.97
N ARG A 241 -11.13 -6.71 -19.98
CA ARG A 241 -11.88 -7.75 -20.72
C ARG A 241 -11.71 -7.61 -22.24
N LEU A 242 -11.73 -6.38 -22.76
CA LEU A 242 -11.55 -6.13 -24.18
C LEU A 242 -10.17 -6.55 -24.67
N MET A 243 -9.10 -6.23 -23.91
CA MET A 243 -7.73 -6.64 -24.23
C MET A 243 -7.56 -8.16 -24.20
N LEU A 244 -8.13 -8.84 -23.19
CA LEU A 244 -8.00 -10.29 -23.07
C LEU A 244 -8.66 -11.02 -24.26
N ARG A 245 -9.80 -10.50 -24.73
CA ARG A 245 -10.52 -11.06 -25.88
C ARG A 245 -9.75 -10.89 -27.20
N GLN A 246 -9.08 -9.75 -27.41
CA GLN A 246 -8.21 -9.53 -28.59
C GLN A 246 -7.01 -10.47 -28.62
N ARG A 247 -6.47 -10.83 -27.44
CA ARG A 247 -5.34 -11.75 -27.34
C ARG A 247 -5.74 -13.17 -27.74
N GLN A 248 -6.89 -13.65 -27.25
CA GLN A 248 -7.43 -14.96 -27.60
C GLN A 248 -7.68 -15.13 -29.11
N THR A 249 -8.14 -14.08 -29.81
CA THR A 249 -8.36 -14.15 -31.27
C THR A 249 -7.06 -14.21 -32.09
N LEU A 250 -5.95 -13.67 -31.57
CA LEU A 250 -4.66 -13.71 -32.26
C LEU A 250 -3.98 -15.08 -32.14
N ASP A 251 -4.18 -15.76 -31.01
CA ASP A 251 -3.65 -17.11 -30.79
C ASP A 251 -4.45 -18.15 -31.60
N ASP A 252 -5.78 -17.98 -31.74
CA ASP A 252 -6.67 -18.90 -32.49
C ASP A 252 -6.45 -18.86 -34.02
N ASP A 253 -5.99 -17.73 -34.58
CA ASP A 253 -5.62 -17.59 -36.00
C ASP A 253 -4.23 -18.17 -36.34
N THR A 254 -3.43 -18.54 -35.34
CA THR A 254 -2.05 -19.04 -35.53
C THR A 254 -1.96 -20.58 -35.56
N ASP A 255 -3.02 -21.29 -35.13
CA ASP A 255 -3.08 -22.75 -35.26
C ASP A 255 -3.61 -23.16 -36.65
N PRO A 256 -2.85 -23.95 -37.46
CA PRO A 256 -3.38 -24.47 -38.72
C PRO A 256 -4.49 -25.49 -38.45
N PRO A 257 -5.56 -25.52 -39.27
CA PRO A 257 -6.67 -26.47 -39.08
C PRO A 257 -6.16 -27.93 -39.10
N PRO A 258 -6.70 -28.83 -38.24
CA PRO A 258 -6.23 -30.21 -38.12
C PRO A 258 -6.35 -31.08 -39.39
N ASP A 259 -6.94 -30.58 -40.47
CA ASP A 259 -7.36 -31.39 -41.62
C ASP A 259 -6.53 -31.19 -42.90
N ALA A 260 -5.38 -30.53 -42.84
CA ALA A 260 -4.48 -30.41 -44.00
C ALA A 260 -3.57 -31.64 -44.25
N ALA A 261 -3.85 -32.79 -43.61
CA ALA A 261 -3.17 -34.06 -43.88
C ALA A 261 -4.06 -35.00 -44.71
N VAL A 262 -4.26 -34.67 -45.99
CA VAL A 262 -4.93 -35.55 -46.95
C VAL A 262 -3.94 -36.52 -47.59
N SER A 263 -4.19 -37.80 -47.32
CA SER A 263 -4.03 -38.96 -48.20
C SER A 263 -2.63 -39.45 -48.58
N GLY A 264 -2.31 -40.65 -48.08
CA GLY A 264 -1.33 -41.56 -48.65
C GLY A 264 -1.57 -42.97 -48.12
N ARG A 265 -2.38 -43.77 -48.83
CA ARG A 265 -2.57 -45.20 -48.54
C ARG A 265 -1.24 -45.95 -48.64
N SER A 266 -0.97 -46.83 -47.68
CA SER A 266 -0.49 -48.18 -48.01
C SER A 266 -0.83 -49.16 -46.88
N THR A 267 -1.44 -50.25 -47.33
CA THR A 267 -1.75 -51.52 -46.69
C THR A 267 -0.58 -52.15 -45.92
N SER A 268 -0.84 -52.79 -44.78
CA SER A 268 -0.43 -54.17 -44.52
C SER A 268 -1.15 -54.75 -43.30
N ALA A 269 -1.46 -56.03 -43.40
CA ALA A 269 -2.31 -56.84 -42.54
C ALA A 269 -1.55 -57.50 -41.36
N ALA A 270 -2.36 -58.15 -40.51
CA ALA A 270 -2.04 -59.24 -39.57
C ALA A 270 -1.29 -58.80 -38.30
N SER A 271 -1.56 -59.30 -37.08
CA SER A 271 -2.22 -60.53 -36.63
C SER A 271 -2.40 -60.50 -35.10
N ALA A 272 -3.44 -61.23 -34.63
CA ALA A 272 -3.49 -62.05 -33.41
C ALA A 272 -3.34 -61.34 -32.04
N SER A 273 -4.38 -61.29 -31.20
CA SER A 273 -4.89 -62.37 -30.31
C SER A 273 -4.26 -62.34 -28.91
N GLY A 274 -5.08 -62.30 -27.88
CA GLY A 274 -4.68 -62.63 -26.50
C GLY A 274 -5.48 -61.90 -25.43
N ALA A 275 -6.50 -62.56 -24.90
CA ALA A 275 -7.42 -62.05 -23.90
C ALA A 275 -6.95 -62.26 -22.45
N SER A 276 -7.50 -61.43 -21.55
CA SER A 276 -8.02 -61.78 -20.21
C SER A 276 -7.07 -62.27 -19.11
N SER A 277 -6.98 -61.54 -17.99
CA SER A 277 -7.82 -61.79 -16.79
C SER A 277 -7.33 -60.98 -15.58
N ALA A 278 -8.29 -60.68 -14.70
CA ALA A 278 -8.18 -59.79 -13.55
C ALA A 278 -7.73 -60.49 -12.25
N GLN A 279 -7.69 -59.68 -11.17
CA GLN A 279 -7.89 -60.03 -9.74
C GLN A 279 -6.64 -60.56 -8.99
N THR A 280 -6.30 -60.20 -7.74
CA THR A 280 -6.95 -59.48 -6.62
C THR A 280 -5.86 -59.12 -5.58
N GLY A 281 -6.09 -58.09 -4.75
CA GLY A 281 -5.73 -58.16 -3.32
C GLY A 281 -4.78 -57.10 -2.76
N MET A 282 -5.35 -56.06 -2.11
CA MET A 282 -4.70 -55.39 -0.97
C MET A 282 -4.93 -56.21 0.30
N PRO A 283 -4.02 -56.12 1.28
CA PRO A 283 -4.46 -55.55 2.56
C PRO A 283 -3.51 -54.48 3.11
N ALA A 284 -4.03 -53.79 4.12
CA ALA A 284 -3.52 -52.58 4.73
C ALA A 284 -2.34 -52.78 5.70
N ALA A 285 -1.64 -51.66 5.93
CA ALA A 285 -0.84 -51.30 7.11
C ALA A 285 0.52 -52.00 7.34
N GLU A 286 1.60 -51.25 7.10
CA GLU A 286 2.73 -51.16 8.04
C GLU A 286 3.54 -49.87 7.78
N VAL A 287 3.23 -48.83 8.55
CA VAL A 287 4.08 -47.64 8.73
C VAL A 287 5.21 -48.05 9.67
N GLY A 288 6.46 -47.84 9.25
CA GLY A 288 7.63 -47.93 10.13
C GLY A 288 8.27 -49.31 10.22
N ARG A 289 9.12 -49.63 9.24
CA ARG A 289 10.33 -50.43 9.45
C ARG A 289 11.22 -50.42 8.20
N ASN A 290 12.11 -49.44 8.16
CA ASN A 290 13.41 -49.53 7.48
C ASN A 290 14.40 -48.78 8.36
N LEU A 291 14.63 -49.32 9.57
CA LEU A 291 15.82 -48.98 10.35
C LEU A 291 16.92 -49.93 9.85
N ALA A 292 17.73 -49.46 8.90
CA ALA A 292 19.01 -50.09 8.60
C ALA A 292 20.03 -49.59 9.64
N PRO A 293 20.89 -50.47 10.19
CA PRO A 293 21.84 -50.11 11.22
C PRO A 293 23.15 -49.67 10.56
N ASP A 294 23.54 -48.41 10.72
CA ASP A 294 24.95 -48.02 10.68
C ASP A 294 25.16 -46.91 11.70
N PHE A 295 25.42 -47.34 12.93
CA PHE A 295 25.94 -46.51 14.01
C PHE A 295 27.47 -46.57 13.95
N ASP A 296 28.08 -45.80 13.05
CA ASP A 296 29.47 -45.38 13.25
C ASP A 296 29.47 -43.99 13.88
N ALA A 297 29.60 -44.00 15.19
CA ALA A 297 29.69 -42.82 16.04
C ALA A 297 31.16 -42.48 16.25
N SER A 298 31.68 -41.53 15.47
CA SER A 298 32.94 -40.84 15.80
C SER A 298 32.92 -39.33 15.54
N ASP A 299 32.01 -38.81 14.71
CA ASP A 299 31.99 -37.38 14.34
C ASP A 299 30.72 -36.62 14.77
N ARG A 300 29.90 -37.19 15.67
CA ARG A 300 28.61 -36.57 16.03
C ARG A 300 28.72 -35.42 17.05
N TRP A 301 29.86 -35.22 17.70
CA TRP A 301 30.07 -34.10 18.62
C TRP A 301 31.56 -33.78 18.78
N ARG A 302 31.95 -32.57 18.38
CA ARG A 302 33.23 -31.96 18.76
C ARG A 302 32.93 -30.78 19.69
N PRO A 303 33.62 -30.63 20.83
CA PRO A 303 33.52 -29.42 21.64
C PRO A 303 33.97 -28.22 20.80
N LEU A 304 33.18 -27.14 20.82
CA LEU A 304 33.51 -25.91 20.12
C LEU A 304 34.88 -25.41 20.58
N THR A 305 35.66 -24.88 19.65
CA THR A 305 36.88 -24.15 19.99
C THR A 305 36.52 -22.83 20.68
N ASP A 306 37.43 -22.28 21.48
CA ASP A 306 37.16 -21.07 22.28
C ASP A 306 36.72 -19.88 21.40
N GLU A 307 37.28 -19.75 20.18
CA GLU A 307 36.90 -18.69 19.22
C GLU A 307 35.51 -18.92 18.61
N GLU A 308 35.14 -20.17 18.32
CA GLU A 308 33.79 -20.51 17.81
C GLU A 308 32.73 -20.28 18.88
N MET A 309 33.06 -20.57 20.15
CA MET A 309 32.17 -20.35 21.29
C MET A 309 31.91 -18.86 21.54
N GLU A 310 32.95 -18.02 21.44
CA GLU A 310 32.83 -16.56 21.58
C GLU A 310 31.99 -15.97 20.44
N THR A 311 32.17 -16.47 19.21
CA THR A 311 31.37 -16.06 18.05
C THR A 311 29.89 -16.45 18.20
N GLU A 312 29.61 -17.64 18.75
CA GLU A 312 28.24 -18.09 18.95
C GLU A 312 27.54 -17.37 20.13
N LEU A 313 28.29 -16.99 21.16
CA LEU A 313 27.82 -16.11 22.24
C LEU A 313 27.49 -14.71 21.72
N ASP A 314 28.35 -14.12 20.88
CA ASP A 314 28.09 -12.82 20.25
C ASP A 314 26.83 -12.85 19.35
N LEU A 315 26.58 -13.98 18.67
CA LEU A 315 25.38 -14.18 17.86
C LEU A 315 24.11 -14.32 18.72
N LEU A 316 24.20 -14.95 19.88
CA LEU A 316 23.08 -15.07 20.83
C LEU A 316 22.76 -13.71 21.48
N ASP A 317 23.76 -12.96 21.92
CA ASP A 317 23.58 -11.61 22.46
C ASP A 317 22.98 -10.65 21.41
N ALA A 318 23.36 -10.81 20.13
CA ALA A 318 22.76 -10.05 19.03
C ALA A 318 21.30 -10.45 18.75
N GLN A 319 20.94 -11.73 18.92
CA GLN A 319 19.55 -12.19 18.80
C GLN A 319 18.69 -11.71 19.97
N ASP A 320 19.20 -11.74 21.20
CA ASP A 320 18.50 -11.23 22.39
C ASP A 320 18.31 -9.70 22.33
N ALA A 321 19.28 -8.97 21.77
CA ALA A 321 19.15 -7.54 21.47
C ALA A 321 18.08 -7.25 20.40
N GLN A 322 17.77 -8.24 19.53
CA GLN A 322 16.76 -8.13 18.50
C GLN A 322 15.38 -8.55 19.01
N GLU A 323 15.29 -9.56 19.89
CA GLU A 323 14.05 -9.96 20.59
C GLU A 323 13.55 -8.87 21.56
N SER A 324 14.46 -8.24 22.30
CA SER A 324 14.14 -7.09 23.17
C SER A 324 13.59 -5.88 22.41
N ARG A 325 13.87 -5.77 21.10
CA ARG A 325 13.37 -4.71 20.21
C ARG A 325 11.97 -5.00 19.64
N VAL A 326 11.50 -6.24 19.70
CA VAL A 326 10.19 -6.69 19.15
C VAL A 326 9.06 -6.62 20.20
N LYS A 327 9.37 -6.47 21.49
CA LYS A 327 8.37 -6.18 22.54
C LYS A 327 7.86 -4.74 22.46
N THR A 328 7.02 -4.46 21.48
CA THR A 328 6.11 -3.31 21.54
C THR A 328 4.90 -3.77 22.37
N PRO A 329 4.61 -3.18 23.53
CA PRO A 329 3.55 -3.66 24.41
C PRO A 329 2.21 -3.59 23.67
N ASP A 330 1.41 -4.66 23.79
CA ASP A 330 0.05 -4.71 23.26
C ASP A 330 -0.71 -3.47 23.76
N ALA A 331 -1.60 -2.87 22.96
CA ALA A 331 -2.31 -1.64 23.34
C ALA A 331 -3.07 -1.78 24.67
N ARG A 332 -3.43 -3.03 25.02
CA ARG A 332 -4.03 -3.41 26.29
C ARG A 332 -3.03 -3.44 27.45
N GLU A 333 -1.80 -3.85 27.21
CA GLU A 333 -0.69 -3.86 28.19
C GLU A 333 -0.18 -2.44 28.43
N ALA A 334 -0.03 -1.63 27.37
CA ALA A 334 0.31 -0.21 27.47
C ALA A 334 -0.76 0.60 28.25
N ALA A 335 -2.04 0.26 28.10
CA ALA A 335 -3.11 0.87 28.89
C ALA A 335 -3.06 0.45 30.37
N VAL A 336 -2.70 -0.81 30.66
CA VAL A 336 -2.51 -1.30 32.04
C VAL A 336 -1.32 -0.59 32.70
N ASP A 337 -0.21 -0.43 31.99
CA ASP A 337 0.99 0.26 32.47
C ASP A 337 0.74 1.76 32.70
N ALA A 338 -0.03 2.41 31.83
CA ALA A 338 -0.38 3.83 31.98
C ALA A 338 -1.20 4.08 33.26
N VAL A 339 -2.17 3.20 33.57
CA VAL A 339 -2.96 3.32 34.81
C VAL A 339 -2.11 3.00 36.05
N GLU A 340 -1.20 2.02 35.95
CA GLU A 340 -0.26 1.69 37.02
C GLU A 340 0.67 2.87 37.35
N GLU A 341 1.11 3.62 36.32
CA GLU A 341 1.90 4.83 36.47
C GLU A 341 1.11 5.94 37.19
N LYS A 342 -0.19 6.09 36.87
CA LYS A 342 -1.08 7.02 37.59
C LYS A 342 -1.20 6.66 39.08
N ILE A 343 -1.29 5.38 39.44
CA ILE A 343 -1.32 4.93 40.84
C ILE A 343 0.00 5.27 41.56
N ARG A 344 1.15 5.02 40.91
CA ARG A 344 2.47 5.40 41.48
C ARG A 344 2.62 6.90 41.66
N ARG A 345 2.13 7.69 40.69
CA ARG A 345 2.13 9.15 40.75
C ARG A 345 1.24 9.65 41.89
N ALA A 346 0.06 9.07 42.08
CA ALA A 346 -0.82 9.40 43.19
C ALA A 346 -0.13 9.15 44.54
N ASN A 347 0.55 8.01 44.72
CA ASN A 347 1.28 7.72 45.95
C ASN A 347 2.45 8.70 46.20
N ARG A 348 3.18 9.09 45.16
CA ARG A 348 4.23 10.11 45.27
C ARG A 348 3.67 11.47 45.68
N LEU A 349 2.49 11.84 45.20
CA LEU A 349 1.81 13.09 45.60
C LEU A 349 1.35 13.06 47.06
N ARG A 350 0.95 11.88 47.57
CA ARG A 350 0.64 11.67 48.99
C ARG A 350 1.88 11.85 49.87
N GLU A 351 3.02 11.31 49.46
CA GLU A 351 4.31 11.48 50.16
C GLU A 351 4.73 12.95 50.24
N LEU A 352 4.32 13.76 49.26
CA LEU A 352 4.57 15.21 49.21
C LEU A 352 3.48 16.04 49.91
N HIS A 353 2.57 15.41 50.66
CA HIS A 353 1.44 16.06 51.35
C HIS A 353 0.51 16.86 50.41
N SER A 354 0.40 16.45 49.14
CA SER A 354 -0.46 17.09 48.15
C SER A 354 -1.75 16.29 47.93
N ASP A 355 -2.59 16.25 48.97
CA ASP A 355 -3.78 15.37 49.01
C ASP A 355 -4.81 15.70 47.93
N PHE A 356 -4.95 16.99 47.57
CA PHE A 356 -5.85 17.41 46.50
C PHE A 356 -5.41 16.86 45.13
N ALA A 357 -4.12 16.95 44.81
CA ALA A 357 -3.58 16.44 43.55
C ALA A 357 -3.59 14.90 43.52
N ALA A 358 -3.33 14.26 44.66
CA ALA A 358 -3.44 12.80 44.79
C ALA A 358 -4.88 12.31 44.53
N ARG A 359 -5.90 12.99 45.09
CA ARG A 359 -7.31 12.67 44.85
C ARG A 359 -7.69 12.77 43.37
N GLN A 360 -7.25 13.83 42.68
CA GLN A 360 -7.55 14.02 41.25
C GLN A 360 -7.03 12.85 40.39
N VAL A 361 -5.79 12.43 40.62
CA VAL A 361 -5.19 11.30 39.88
C VAL A 361 -5.89 9.97 40.22
N LEU A 362 -6.33 9.79 41.48
CA LEU A 362 -7.05 8.58 41.88
C LEU A 362 -8.45 8.48 41.27
N TYR A 363 -9.14 9.61 41.01
CA TYR A 363 -10.41 9.60 40.28
C TYR A 363 -10.23 9.19 38.82
N GLU A 364 -9.15 9.61 38.16
CA GLU A 364 -8.82 9.14 36.80
C GLU A 364 -8.58 7.62 36.78
N VAL A 365 -7.89 7.08 37.79
CA VAL A 365 -7.68 5.62 37.95
C VAL A 365 -9.00 4.88 38.15
N LEU A 366 -10.00 5.49 38.80
CA LEU A 366 -11.33 4.88 38.97
C LEU A 366 -12.11 4.78 37.66
N GLU A 367 -11.88 5.71 36.74
CA GLU A 367 -12.52 5.74 35.43
C GLU A 367 -11.84 4.76 34.45
N GLU A 368 -10.51 4.76 34.41
CA GLU A 368 -9.72 4.04 33.40
C GLU A 368 -9.25 2.65 33.83
N GLY A 369 -9.11 2.39 35.14
CA GLY A 369 -8.45 1.18 35.65
C GLY A 369 -9.29 -0.10 35.63
N ASN A 370 -8.63 -1.25 35.78
CA ASN A 370 -9.29 -2.54 35.92
C ASN A 370 -9.88 -2.75 37.34
N ALA A 371 -10.60 -3.86 37.57
CA ALA A 371 -11.32 -4.10 38.83
C ALA A 371 -10.42 -4.04 40.09
N ASP A 372 -9.18 -4.52 39.98
CA ASP A 372 -8.21 -4.54 41.09
C ASP A 372 -7.61 -3.15 41.32
N GLN A 373 -7.22 -2.45 40.26
CA GLN A 373 -6.72 -1.07 40.32
C GLN A 373 -7.76 -0.10 40.92
N ARG A 374 -9.05 -0.26 40.56
CA ARG A 374 -10.15 0.50 41.17
C ARG A 374 -10.37 0.17 42.64
N ARG A 375 -10.08 -1.06 43.07
CA ARG A 375 -10.15 -1.44 44.49
C ARG A 375 -9.03 -0.78 45.28
N VAL A 376 -7.81 -0.76 44.73
CA VAL A 376 -6.67 -0.08 45.33
C VAL A 376 -6.91 1.43 45.42
N ALA A 377 -7.38 2.06 44.35
CA ALA A 377 -7.68 3.50 44.34
C ALA A 377 -8.75 3.88 45.38
N ARG A 378 -9.81 3.08 45.55
CA ARG A 378 -10.83 3.29 46.59
C ARG A 378 -10.26 3.20 48.00
N ASN A 379 -9.42 2.20 48.28
CA ASN A 379 -8.79 2.07 49.58
C ASN A 379 -7.87 3.26 49.90
N ILE A 380 -7.13 3.75 48.90
CA ILE A 380 -6.25 4.90 49.06
C ILE A 380 -7.06 6.19 49.31
N LEU A 381 -8.15 6.40 48.58
CA LEU A 381 -9.06 7.53 48.80
C LEU A 381 -9.66 7.49 50.20
N GLN A 382 -10.08 6.31 50.67
CA GLN A 382 -10.61 6.15 52.03
C GLN A 382 -9.58 6.51 53.10
N GLN A 383 -8.30 6.11 52.92
CA GLN A 383 -7.24 6.51 53.85
C GLN A 383 -6.99 8.03 53.86
N LEU A 384 -7.12 8.70 52.71
CA LEU A 384 -6.99 10.16 52.60
C LEU A 384 -8.17 10.92 53.20
N ASP A 385 -9.31 10.26 53.39
CA ASP A 385 -10.48 10.85 54.08
C ASP A 385 -10.41 10.64 55.61
N GLU A 386 -9.53 9.76 56.07
CA GLU A 386 -9.25 9.49 57.50
C GLU A 386 -8.05 10.29 58.05
N THR A 387 -7.31 10.99 57.20
CA THR A 387 -6.18 11.89 57.55
C THR A 387 -6.59 13.35 57.45
#